data_AF-A0A7X3VIR6-F1
#
_entry.id   AF-A0A7X3VIR6-F1
#
_cell.length_a   1.000
_cell.length_b   1.000
_cell.length_c   1.000
_cell.angle_alpha   90.00
_cell.angle_beta   90.00
_cell.angle_gamma   90.00
#
_symmetry.space_group_name_H-M   'P 1'
#
loop_
_entity.id
_entity.type
_entity.pdbx_description
1 polymer ?
#
loop_
_entity_poly.entity_id
_entity_poly.type
_entity_poly.pdbx_seq_one_letter_code
_entity_poly.pdbx_strand_id
1 'polypeptide(L)'
;MRLLVSIHLIFSLVSGIAAADSWLCGTPLLHQEHPAQHPPEAVAAAPAAPVQIGQTERFFIHIPEAEVTATCIAKSEHLYVYIENSVRDMLTDVEAVAIAKEFDTRIYPNVRKWMGTEWKPGLDRDNHITLLMHDVGMNGSGLEYGGYFASVDQLPT
;
A
#
# COMPACT_ATOMS: atom_id res chain seq x y z
N MET A 1 14.73 13.79 78.15
CA MET A 1 15.15 12.48 77.60
C MET A 1 15.07 12.59 76.09
N ARG A 2 16.20 12.45 75.39
CA ARG A 2 16.35 12.59 73.93
C ARG A 2 16.03 11.25 73.24
N LEU A 3 15.27 11.28 72.14
CA LEU A 3 15.18 10.27 71.06
C LEU A 3 14.30 10.93 69.98
N LEU A 4 14.74 11.51 68.85
CA LEU A 4 15.64 11.14 67.75
C LEU A 4 15.21 9.87 67.00
N VAL A 5 15.12 10.02 65.66
CA VAL A 5 15.07 8.98 64.59
C VAL A 5 13.64 8.53 64.20
N SER A 6 13.17 8.50 62.95
CA SER A 6 13.72 8.66 61.59
C SER A 6 12.57 9.06 60.64
N ILE A 7 12.81 9.98 59.69
CA ILE A 7 11.90 10.23 58.55
C ILE A 7 12.39 9.33 57.40
N HIS A 8 11.54 8.41 56.94
CA HIS A 8 11.81 7.67 55.70
C HIS A 8 10.95 8.25 54.56
N LEU A 9 11.57 9.12 53.79
CA LEU A 9 11.10 9.61 52.50
C LEU A 9 11.37 8.52 51.46
N ILE A 10 10.33 7.78 51.04
CA ILE A 10 10.45 6.81 49.94
C ILE A 10 10.33 7.61 48.64
N PHE A 11 11.49 7.98 48.06
CA PHE A 11 11.57 8.53 46.72
C PHE A 11 11.68 7.35 45.74
N SER A 12 10.54 6.90 45.20
CA SER A 12 10.54 5.97 44.08
C SER A 12 10.88 6.73 42.80
N LEU A 13 12.18 6.80 42.49
CA LEU A 13 12.66 7.17 41.15
C LEU A 13 12.33 6.01 40.20
N VAL A 14 11.20 6.08 39.51
CA VAL A 14 10.97 5.27 38.31
C VAL A 14 11.68 5.99 37.16
N SER A 15 12.95 5.67 36.98
CA SER A 15 13.68 5.98 35.74
C SER A 15 13.19 5.06 34.64
N GLY A 16 12.00 5.33 34.11
CA GLY A 16 11.54 4.75 32.86
C GLY A 16 12.25 5.46 31.71
N ILE A 17 13.41 4.97 31.30
CA ILE A 17 13.95 5.29 29.97
C ILE A 17 13.06 4.50 29.00
N ALA A 18 12.00 5.15 28.50
CA ALA A 18 11.32 4.68 27.31
C ALA A 18 12.27 4.91 26.13
N ALA A 19 13.23 4.01 25.96
CA ALA A 19 13.85 3.84 24.65
C ALA A 19 12.73 3.30 23.76
N ALA A 20 12.16 4.17 22.92
CA ALA A 20 11.30 3.72 21.85
C ALA A 20 12.14 2.78 20.98
N ASP A 21 11.81 1.49 20.99
CA ASP A 21 12.40 0.54 20.06
C ASP A 21 12.13 1.08 18.65
N SER A 22 13.20 1.31 17.90
CA SER A 22 13.18 1.78 16.51
C SER A 22 12.53 0.78 15.53
N TRP A 23 11.82 -0.22 16.06
CA TRP A 23 11.25 -1.36 15.37
C TRP A 23 9.73 -1.30 15.23
N LEU A 24 9.07 -0.22 15.65
CA LEU A 24 7.64 0.01 15.42
C LEU A 24 7.37 0.83 14.14
N CYS A 25 8.03 0.46 13.05
CA CYS A 25 7.56 0.69 11.69
C CYS A 25 8.27 -0.34 10.82
N GLY A 26 7.52 -1.16 10.11
CA GLY A 26 7.99 -2.31 9.32
C GLY A 26 8.88 -1.98 8.11
N THR A 27 9.87 -1.11 8.27
CA THR A 27 10.98 -0.97 7.35
C THR A 27 12.25 -1.41 8.08
N PRO A 28 12.55 -2.73 8.15
CA PRO A 28 13.89 -3.11 8.54
C PRO A 28 14.84 -2.48 7.53
N LEU A 29 15.80 -1.74 8.06
CA LEU A 29 17.01 -1.24 7.41
C LEU A 29 17.15 -1.68 5.95
N LEU A 30 16.86 -0.75 5.04
CA LEU A 30 17.36 -0.70 3.65
C LEU A 30 18.90 -0.54 3.67
N HIS A 31 19.58 -1.40 4.44
CA HIS A 31 21.01 -1.39 4.61
C HIS A 31 21.55 -2.67 4.00
N GLN A 32 22.12 -2.50 2.81
CA GLN A 32 23.08 -3.41 2.18
C GLN A 32 22.53 -4.67 1.53
N GLU A 33 21.52 -4.51 0.68
CA GLU A 33 21.55 -5.27 -0.57
C GLU A 33 22.28 -4.37 -1.58
N HIS A 34 23.38 -4.84 -2.17
CA HIS A 34 23.90 -4.19 -3.36
C HIS A 34 22.72 -4.10 -4.33
N PRO A 35 22.34 -2.91 -4.84
CA PRO A 35 21.35 -2.86 -5.89
C PRO A 35 21.89 -3.79 -6.97
N ALA A 36 21.15 -4.84 -7.31
CA ALA A 36 21.41 -5.54 -8.55
C ALA A 36 21.33 -4.46 -9.62
N GLN A 37 22.49 -3.97 -10.06
CA GLN A 37 22.61 -3.10 -11.22
C GLN A 37 22.41 -3.97 -12.45
N HIS A 38 21.21 -4.52 -12.56
CA HIS A 38 20.64 -4.93 -13.82
C HIS A 38 19.40 -4.08 -13.95
N PRO A 39 19.40 -3.09 -14.86
CA PRO A 39 18.12 -2.68 -15.42
C PRO A 39 17.48 -3.98 -15.92
N PRO A 40 16.24 -4.35 -15.54
CA PRO A 40 15.49 -5.21 -16.44
C PRO A 40 15.55 -4.48 -17.78
N GLU A 41 16.11 -5.14 -18.78
CA GLU A 41 16.19 -4.64 -20.14
C GLU A 41 14.87 -3.94 -20.44
N ALA A 42 14.92 -2.61 -20.68
CA ALA A 42 13.72 -1.84 -20.90
C ALA A 42 12.95 -2.56 -22.00
N VAL A 43 11.83 -3.20 -21.65
CA VAL A 43 11.12 -4.07 -22.59
C VAL A 43 10.61 -3.16 -23.69
N ALA A 44 11.34 -3.12 -24.80
CA ALA A 44 11.22 -2.17 -25.90
C ALA A 44 9.98 -2.43 -26.76
N ALA A 45 8.82 -2.60 -26.12
CA ALA A 45 7.54 -2.60 -26.79
C ALA A 45 6.81 -1.28 -26.49
N ALA A 46 5.71 -1.03 -27.20
CA ALA A 46 4.84 0.11 -26.95
C ALA A 46 4.03 -0.07 -25.65
N PRO A 47 3.67 1.02 -24.96
CA PRO A 47 2.76 0.94 -23.81
C PRO A 47 1.49 0.17 -24.18
N ALA A 48 0.93 -0.56 -23.21
CA ALA A 48 -0.35 -1.23 -23.36
C ALA A 48 -1.44 -0.22 -23.76
N ALA A 49 -2.45 -0.69 -24.50
CA ALA A 49 -3.58 0.15 -24.86
C ALA A 49 -4.34 0.59 -23.59
N PRO A 50 -4.73 1.87 -23.46
CA PRO A 50 -5.42 2.32 -22.26
C PRO A 50 -6.75 1.60 -22.03
N VAL A 51 -7.01 1.25 -20.77
CA VAL A 51 -8.25 0.62 -20.33
C VAL A 51 -9.45 1.54 -20.55
N GLN A 52 -10.59 0.94 -20.91
CA GLN A 52 -11.87 1.64 -21.05
C GLN A 52 -12.74 1.45 -19.82
N ILE A 53 -13.54 2.47 -19.47
CA ILE A 53 -14.55 2.33 -18.41
C ILE A 53 -15.56 1.25 -18.85
N GLY A 54 -15.90 0.35 -17.94
CA GLY A 54 -16.73 -0.82 -18.18
C GLY A 54 -15.95 -2.05 -18.66
N GLN A 55 -14.65 -1.94 -18.94
CA GLN A 55 -13.81 -3.09 -19.23
C GLN A 55 -13.66 -3.97 -17.99
N THR A 56 -13.72 -5.29 -18.20
CA THR A 56 -13.67 -6.29 -17.14
C THR A 56 -12.41 -7.13 -17.30
N GLU A 57 -11.72 -7.36 -16.18
CA GLU A 57 -10.47 -8.12 -16.10
C GLU A 57 -10.49 -9.10 -14.92
N ARG A 58 -9.54 -10.04 -14.92
CA ARG A 58 -9.33 -11.03 -13.86
C ARG A 58 -8.14 -10.63 -12.99
N PHE A 59 -8.29 -10.73 -11.67
CA PHE A 59 -7.26 -10.41 -10.69
C PHE A 59 -7.08 -11.56 -9.71
N PHE A 60 -5.85 -11.77 -9.24
CA PHE A 60 -5.56 -12.64 -8.11
C PHE A 60 -5.55 -11.82 -6.82
N ILE A 61 -6.28 -12.29 -5.81
CA ILE A 61 -6.31 -11.69 -4.47
C ILE A 61 -5.75 -12.70 -3.45
N HIS A 62 -5.25 -12.19 -2.33
CA HIS A 62 -4.61 -13.03 -1.31
C HIS A 62 -5.50 -13.34 -0.09
N ILE A 63 -6.65 -12.65 0.08
CA ILE A 63 -7.49 -12.78 1.28
C ILE A 63 -8.98 -12.79 0.92
N PRO A 64 -9.62 -13.97 0.86
CA PRO A 64 -8.97 -15.28 0.73
C PRO A 64 -8.21 -15.39 -0.60
N GLU A 65 -7.26 -16.33 -0.70
CA GLU A 65 -6.62 -16.63 -1.98
C GLU A 65 -7.68 -17.05 -3.00
N ALA A 66 -7.85 -16.23 -4.03
CA ALA A 66 -8.87 -16.44 -5.04
C ALA A 66 -8.52 -15.65 -6.30
N GLU A 67 -9.21 -16.01 -7.36
CA GLU A 67 -9.27 -15.20 -8.55
C GLU A 67 -10.65 -14.53 -8.62
N VAL A 68 -10.65 -13.22 -8.83
CA VAL A 68 -11.86 -12.39 -8.89
C VAL A 68 -11.98 -11.71 -10.25
N THR A 69 -13.21 -11.44 -10.64
CA THR A 69 -13.52 -10.65 -11.83
C THR A 69 -13.93 -9.25 -11.40
N ALA A 70 -13.28 -8.23 -11.97
CA ALA A 70 -13.50 -6.83 -11.60
C ALA A 70 -13.70 -5.96 -12.84
N THR A 71 -14.48 -4.89 -12.69
CA THR A 71 -14.78 -3.94 -13.76
C THR A 71 -14.15 -2.58 -13.45
N CYS A 72 -13.53 -1.96 -14.45
CA CYS A 72 -13.01 -0.59 -14.38
C CYS A 72 -14.17 0.40 -14.35
N ILE A 73 -14.35 1.11 -13.24
CA ILE A 73 -15.50 2.03 -13.04
C ILE A 73 -15.09 3.51 -13.03
N ALA A 74 -13.80 3.81 -12.84
CA ALA A 74 -13.27 5.15 -12.98
C ALA A 74 -11.82 5.11 -13.47
N LYS A 75 -11.41 6.19 -14.14
CA LYS A 75 -10.01 6.41 -14.51
C LYS A 75 -9.65 7.89 -14.43
N SER A 76 -8.38 8.14 -14.23
CA SER A 76 -7.80 9.49 -14.22
C SER A 76 -6.44 9.49 -14.92
N GLU A 77 -5.59 10.50 -14.72
CA GLU A 77 -4.31 10.64 -15.42
C GLU A 77 -3.33 9.51 -15.07
N HIS A 78 -3.32 9.04 -13.82
CA HIS A 78 -2.38 8.03 -13.35
C HIS A 78 -3.03 6.80 -12.71
N LEU A 79 -4.37 6.69 -12.71
CA LEU A 79 -5.08 5.62 -12.01
C LEU A 79 -6.20 4.98 -12.82
N TYR A 80 -6.32 3.66 -12.72
CA TYR A 80 -7.56 2.92 -12.95
C TYR A 80 -8.15 2.44 -11.63
N VAL A 81 -9.46 2.62 -11.47
CA VAL A 81 -10.21 2.09 -10.33
C VAL A 81 -11.06 0.92 -10.81
N TYR A 82 -10.65 -0.28 -10.42
CA TYR A 82 -11.42 -1.50 -10.60
C TYR A 82 -12.18 -1.81 -9.32
N ILE A 83 -13.40 -2.34 -9.46
CA ILE A 83 -14.14 -2.93 -8.36
C ILE A 83 -14.49 -4.37 -8.68
N GLU A 84 -14.28 -5.27 -7.72
CA GLU A 84 -14.73 -6.65 -7.80
C GLU A 84 -16.25 -6.70 -7.99
N ASN A 85 -16.71 -7.51 -8.95
CA ASN A 85 -18.10 -7.55 -9.34
C ASN A 85 -19.05 -8.03 -8.22
N SER A 86 -18.57 -8.86 -7.30
CA SER A 86 -19.36 -9.38 -6.18
C SER A 86 -19.75 -8.29 -5.17
N VAL A 87 -18.98 -7.21 -5.09
CA VAL A 87 -19.16 -6.09 -4.16
C VAL A 87 -19.38 -4.76 -4.88
N ARG A 88 -19.80 -4.81 -6.15
CA ARG A 88 -20.02 -3.63 -7.00
C ARG A 88 -20.89 -2.55 -6.36
N ASP A 89 -21.88 -2.95 -5.57
CA ASP A 89 -22.83 -2.05 -4.93
C ASP A 89 -22.25 -1.32 -3.71
N MET A 90 -21.04 -1.67 -3.25
CA MET A 90 -20.36 -1.00 -2.13
C MET A 90 -19.69 0.31 -2.52
N LEU A 91 -19.56 0.61 -3.81
CA LEU A 91 -18.92 1.84 -4.30
C LEU A 91 -19.72 2.46 -5.44
N THR A 92 -20.13 3.71 -5.26
CA THR A 92 -20.83 4.45 -6.31
C THR A 92 -19.87 5.03 -7.35
N ASP A 93 -20.37 5.32 -8.55
CA ASP A 93 -19.56 5.94 -9.62
C ASP A 93 -19.00 7.30 -9.20
N VAL A 94 -19.77 8.07 -8.42
CA VAL A 94 -19.35 9.38 -7.90
C VAL A 94 -18.17 9.23 -6.93
N GLU A 95 -18.22 8.24 -6.04
CA GLU A 95 -17.12 7.93 -5.12
C GLU A 95 -15.89 7.43 -5.87
N ALA A 96 -16.05 6.58 -6.88
CA ALA A 96 -14.95 6.09 -7.71
C ALA A 96 -14.23 7.23 -8.45
N VAL A 97 -14.98 8.18 -9.00
CA VAL A 97 -14.40 9.39 -9.62
C VAL A 97 -13.70 10.26 -8.57
N ALA A 98 -14.27 10.39 -7.37
CA ALA A 98 -13.64 11.14 -6.28
C ALA A 98 -12.31 10.48 -5.84
N ILE A 99 -12.25 9.16 -5.74
CA ILE A 99 -11.03 8.40 -5.45
C ILE A 99 -9.96 8.66 -6.51
N ALA A 100 -10.31 8.54 -7.79
CA ALA A 100 -9.36 8.75 -8.88
C ALA A 100 -8.82 10.20 -8.90
N LYS A 101 -9.68 11.18 -8.66
CA LYS A 101 -9.28 12.60 -8.53
C LYS A 101 -8.38 12.82 -7.32
N GLU A 102 -8.70 12.24 -6.17
CA GLU A 102 -7.90 12.35 -4.95
C GLU A 102 -6.51 11.74 -5.14
N PHE A 103 -6.45 10.64 -5.88
CA PHE A 103 -5.19 9.99 -6.23
C PHE A 103 -4.27 10.93 -7.01
N ASP A 104 -4.73 11.48 -8.13
CA ASP A 104 -3.90 12.36 -8.97
C ASP A 104 -3.54 13.69 -8.29
N THR A 105 -4.49 14.27 -7.56
CA THR A 105 -4.31 15.63 -7.03
C THR A 105 -3.60 15.68 -5.69
N ARG A 106 -3.65 14.60 -4.89
CA ARG A 106 -3.04 14.55 -3.56
C ARG A 106 -2.10 13.37 -3.37
N ILE A 107 -2.54 12.14 -3.63
CA ILE A 107 -1.77 10.95 -3.23
C ILE A 107 -0.52 10.79 -4.09
N TYR A 108 -0.69 10.69 -5.41
CA TYR A 108 0.38 10.48 -6.38
C TYR A 108 1.53 11.51 -6.27
N PRO A 109 1.28 12.84 -6.27
CA PRO A 109 2.36 13.82 -6.14
C PRO A 109 3.06 13.76 -4.77
N ASN A 110 2.32 13.49 -3.69
CA ASN A 110 2.93 13.38 -2.36
C ASN A 110 3.77 12.12 -2.21
N VAL A 111 3.30 10.97 -2.70
CA VAL A 111 4.08 9.72 -2.69
C VAL A 111 5.36 9.91 -3.51
N ARG A 112 5.25 10.46 -4.72
CA ARG A 112 6.43 10.66 -5.59
C ARG A 112 7.43 11.66 -5.03
N LYS A 113 6.96 12.66 -4.27
CA LYS A 113 7.84 13.62 -3.57
C LYS A 113 8.78 12.92 -2.57
N TRP A 114 8.32 11.87 -1.90
CA TRP A 114 9.10 11.19 -0.86
C TRP A 114 9.75 9.88 -1.33
N MET A 115 9.09 9.13 -2.21
CA MET A 115 9.52 7.80 -2.67
C MET A 115 10.17 7.80 -4.05
N GLY A 116 10.12 8.92 -4.79
CA GLY A 116 10.63 9.00 -6.15
C GLY A 116 9.60 8.54 -7.19
N THR A 117 10.08 8.18 -8.38
CA THR A 117 9.21 7.84 -9.52
C THR A 117 9.21 6.34 -9.77
N GLU A 118 8.04 5.79 -10.06
CA GLU A 118 7.87 4.42 -10.55
C GLU A 118 8.49 4.22 -11.94
N TRP A 119 8.72 2.96 -12.32
CA TRP A 119 9.17 2.63 -13.66
C TRP A 119 8.11 2.94 -14.70
N LYS A 120 8.54 3.52 -15.83
CA LYS A 120 7.68 3.82 -16.98
C LYS A 120 8.31 3.30 -18.28
N PRO A 121 7.67 2.36 -18.99
CA PRO A 121 6.42 1.69 -18.60
C PRO A 121 6.63 0.73 -17.42
N GLY A 122 5.54 0.38 -16.72
CA GLY A 122 5.55 -0.66 -15.68
C GLY A 122 5.81 -2.06 -16.25
N LEU A 123 5.81 -3.07 -15.37
CA LEU A 123 5.98 -4.49 -15.76
C LEU A 123 4.88 -4.95 -16.72
N ASP A 124 3.64 -4.49 -16.50
CA ASP A 124 2.46 -4.72 -17.35
C ASP A 124 2.41 -3.83 -18.59
N ARG A 125 3.42 -2.99 -18.77
CA ARG A 125 3.56 -2.06 -19.89
C ARG A 125 2.55 -0.91 -19.89
N ASP A 126 1.77 -0.71 -18.82
CA ASP A 126 0.91 0.47 -18.64
C ASP A 126 1.63 1.50 -17.75
N ASN A 127 1.29 2.78 -17.92
CA ASN A 127 1.78 3.88 -17.10
C ASN A 127 0.79 4.27 -15.98
N HIS A 128 -0.41 3.69 -15.97
CA HIS A 128 -1.39 3.88 -14.90
C HIS A 128 -1.16 2.86 -13.78
N ILE A 129 -1.46 3.29 -12.56
CA ILE A 129 -1.54 2.41 -11.41
C ILE A 129 -2.93 1.78 -11.38
N THR A 130 -3.00 0.48 -11.15
CA THR A 130 -4.27 -0.23 -10.99
C THR A 130 -4.63 -0.33 -9.51
N LEU A 131 -5.75 0.29 -9.12
CA LEU A 131 -6.37 0.13 -7.81
C LEU A 131 -7.54 -0.85 -7.92
N LEU A 132 -7.39 -2.01 -7.30
CA LEU A 132 -8.46 -3.00 -7.16
C LEU A 132 -9.17 -2.81 -5.81
N MET A 133 -10.45 -2.46 -5.87
CA MET A 133 -11.37 -2.44 -4.73
C MET A 133 -12.03 -3.82 -4.63
N HIS A 134 -11.71 -4.57 -3.59
CA HIS A 134 -12.25 -5.91 -3.36
C HIS A 134 -12.55 -6.10 -1.87
N ASP A 135 -13.38 -7.09 -1.52
CA ASP A 135 -13.69 -7.38 -0.12
C ASP A 135 -12.55 -8.14 0.57
N VAL A 136 -11.93 -7.50 1.55
CA VAL A 136 -10.82 -8.05 2.37
C VAL A 136 -11.27 -8.65 3.71
N GLY A 137 -12.57 -8.65 4.03
CA GLY A 137 -13.02 -8.80 5.42
C GLY A 137 -14.43 -9.33 5.68
N MET A 138 -15.14 -9.88 4.69
CA MET A 138 -16.51 -10.42 4.87
C MET A 138 -16.65 -11.48 6.00
N ASN A 139 -15.54 -12.06 6.49
CA ASN A 139 -15.50 -13.03 7.60
C ASN A 139 -14.70 -12.57 8.84
N GLY A 140 -14.33 -11.28 8.93
CA GLY A 140 -13.50 -10.75 10.02
C GLY A 140 -11.98 -10.86 9.80
N SER A 141 -11.52 -11.38 8.66
CA SER A 141 -10.08 -11.44 8.31
C SER A 141 -9.43 -10.07 8.17
N GLY A 142 -10.17 -9.04 7.75
CA GLY A 142 -9.61 -7.72 7.42
C GLY A 142 -9.07 -6.90 8.60
N LEU A 143 -9.36 -7.29 9.85
CA LEU A 143 -9.07 -6.47 11.04
C LEU A 143 -7.56 -6.33 11.37
N GLU A 144 -6.71 -7.19 10.82
CA GLU A 144 -5.28 -7.24 11.13
C GLU A 144 -4.36 -6.83 9.96
N TYR A 145 -4.92 -6.34 8.85
CA TYR A 145 -4.13 -6.04 7.64
C TYR A 145 -3.84 -4.55 7.47
N GLY A 146 -2.55 -4.20 7.41
CA GLY A 146 -2.03 -2.84 7.19
C GLY A 146 -1.42 -2.58 5.80
N GLY A 147 -1.52 -3.57 4.89
CA GLY A 147 -0.89 -3.56 3.56
C GLY A 147 0.18 -4.64 3.40
N TYR A 148 0.35 -5.12 2.18
CA TYR A 148 1.36 -6.13 1.81
C TYR A 148 2.24 -5.59 0.69
N PHE A 149 3.54 -5.87 0.76
CA PHE A 149 4.51 -5.62 -0.31
C PHE A 149 5.54 -6.73 -0.31
N ALA A 150 5.81 -7.30 -1.48
CA ALA A 150 6.92 -8.22 -1.70
C ALA A 150 7.78 -7.75 -2.87
N SER A 151 9.10 -7.67 -2.67
CA SER A 151 10.04 -7.25 -3.71
C SER A 151 10.10 -8.24 -4.89
N VAL A 152 9.77 -9.51 -4.65
CA VAL A 152 9.74 -10.55 -5.69
C VAL A 152 8.62 -10.32 -6.72
N ASP A 153 7.54 -9.62 -6.34
CA ASP A 153 6.41 -9.30 -7.24
C ASP A 153 6.77 -8.22 -8.28
N GLN A 154 7.98 -7.65 -8.19
CA GLN A 154 8.51 -6.69 -9.17
C GLN A 154 9.19 -7.35 -10.37
N LEU A 155 9.38 -8.68 -10.33
CA LEU A 155 10.03 -9.44 -11.39
C LEU A 155 8.98 -10.16 -12.24
N PRO A 156 9.23 -10.35 -13.56
CA PRO A 156 8.40 -11.21 -14.38
C PRO A 156 8.33 -12.63 -13.78
N THR A 157 7.13 -13.21 -13.79
CA THR A 157 6.89 -14.62 -13.44
C THR A 157 7.17 -15.56 -14.60
#